data_AF-A0A2D4J6L1-F1
#
_entry.id   AF-A0A2D4J6L1-F1
#
_cell.length_a   1.000
_cell.length_b   1.000
_cell.length_c   1.000
_cell.angle_alpha   90.00
_cell.angle_beta   90.00
_cell.angle_gamma   90.00
#
_symmetry.space_group_name_H-M   'P 1'
#
loop_
_entity.id
_entity.type
_entity.pdbx_description
1 polymer ?
#
loop_
_entity_poly.entity_id
_entity_poly.type
_entity_poly.pdbx_seq_one_letter_code
_entity_poly.pdbx_strand_id
1 'polypeptide(L)'
;TQGTALGPRPEPHYPLRTRLLVFSIITLQLVLAWLYFKSEKEKQDKQKRIEELRKVAVGQGNFQLVDHTGRACSKEDLKGSWILLYFGFTHCPDICPEELEKMSRVVNMLDADPKLPRLQPIFITVDPERDTVEAVAKYVKEFHPRLRGLTGTPEQVKEAGRSYRVYYSTGPKDEDNDYLVDHTVILYLLAPDGLFLDYYNRYKTDVKIAENIRGHMTTYKSLLT
;
A
#
# COMPACT_ATOMS: atom_id res chain seq x y z
N THR A 1 82.10 -21.79 9.64
CA THR A 1 80.65 -21.99 9.82
C THR A 1 80.07 -20.77 10.52
N GLN A 2 78.99 -20.23 9.96
CA GLN A 2 78.06 -19.22 10.54
C GLN A 2 78.66 -17.82 10.85
N GLY A 3 78.03 -16.69 10.55
CA GLY A 3 76.79 -16.38 9.85
C GLY A 3 76.76 -14.85 9.66
N THR A 4 76.52 -14.38 8.44
CA THR A 4 76.41 -12.95 8.15
C THR A 4 75.03 -12.45 8.56
N ALA A 5 74.98 -11.72 9.67
CA ALA A 5 73.81 -10.99 10.11
C ALA A 5 73.44 -9.92 9.06
N LEU A 6 72.26 -10.02 8.47
CA LEU A 6 71.68 -8.92 7.70
C LEU A 6 71.35 -7.77 8.67
N GLY A 7 72.09 -6.67 8.56
CA GLY A 7 71.76 -5.43 9.26
C GLY A 7 70.38 -4.91 8.84
N PRO A 8 69.67 -4.20 9.74
CA PRO A 8 68.31 -3.73 9.48
C PRO A 8 68.31 -2.78 8.28
N ARG A 9 67.39 -3.02 7.32
CA ARG A 9 67.19 -2.14 6.17
C ARG A 9 66.76 -0.74 6.66
N PRO A 10 67.25 0.35 6.05
CA PRO A 10 66.82 1.70 6.41
C PRO A 10 65.31 1.86 6.13
N GLU A 11 64.58 2.26 7.16
CA GLU A 11 63.15 2.58 7.08
C GLU A 11 62.97 3.90 6.33
N PRO A 12 62.15 3.93 5.25
CA PRO A 12 61.91 5.16 4.51
C PRO A 12 61.14 6.18 5.36
N HIS A 13 61.77 7.31 5.68
CA HIS A 13 61.17 8.43 6.41
C HIS A 13 60.41 9.37 5.47
N TYR A 14 59.08 9.22 5.38
CA TYR A 14 58.21 10.11 4.62
C TYR A 14 57.87 11.39 5.41
N PRO A 15 57.80 12.57 4.75
CA PRO A 15 57.40 13.81 5.42
C PRO A 15 55.93 13.74 5.87
N LEU A 16 55.61 14.39 6.99
CA LEU A 16 54.29 14.34 7.64
C LEU A 16 53.14 14.69 6.69
N ARG A 17 53.35 15.64 5.78
CA ARG A 17 52.37 16.06 4.77
C ARG A 17 51.98 14.92 3.82
N THR A 18 52.95 14.10 3.39
CA THR A 18 52.70 12.95 2.51
C THR A 18 51.90 11.87 3.25
N ARG A 19 52.21 11.63 4.53
CA ARG A 19 51.46 10.69 5.37
C ARG A 19 50.00 11.14 5.52
N LEU A 20 49.77 12.42 5.81
CA LEU A 20 48.41 12.99 5.93
C LEU A 20 47.62 12.90 4.62
N LEU A 21 48.25 13.18 3.47
CA LEU A 21 47.61 13.04 2.16
C LEU A 21 47.19 11.59 1.89
N VAL A 22 48.08 10.62 2.13
CA VAL A 22 47.78 9.20 1.94
C VAL A 22 46.63 8.77 2.86
N PHE A 23 46.65 9.16 4.14
CA PHE A 23 45.52 8.88 5.04
C PHE A 23 44.22 9.51 4.56
N SER A 24 44.23 10.76 4.09
CA SER A 24 43.02 11.41 3.57
C SER A 24 42.44 10.69 2.35
N ILE A 25 43.29 10.22 1.42
CA ILE A 25 42.87 9.48 0.24
C ILE A 25 42.27 8.13 0.65
N ILE A 26 42.93 7.41 1.58
CA ILE A 26 42.43 6.13 2.09
C ILE A 26 41.07 6.33 2.79
N THR A 27 40.94 7.35 3.63
CA THR A 27 39.66 7.64 4.29
C THR A 27 38.57 7.99 3.28
N LEU A 28 38.89 8.76 2.23
CA LEU A 28 37.93 9.09 1.18
C LEU A 28 37.49 7.86 0.40
N GLN A 29 38.43 6.97 0.04
CA GLN A 29 38.13 5.70 -0.64
C GLN A 29 37.24 4.80 0.22
N LEU A 30 37.52 4.69 1.52
CA LEU A 30 36.68 3.91 2.45
C LEU A 30 35.28 4.51 2.62
N VAL A 31 35.15 5.84 2.69
CA VAL A 31 33.85 6.52 2.76
C VAL A 31 33.07 6.32 1.46
N LEU A 32 33.70 6.44 0.29
CA LEU A 32 33.04 6.21 -1.00
C LEU A 32 32.60 4.75 -1.14
N ALA A 33 33.44 3.79 -0.75
CA ALA A 33 33.08 2.38 -0.72
C ALA A 33 31.92 2.13 0.25
N TRP A 34 31.95 2.72 1.45
CA TRP A 34 30.86 2.61 2.43
C TRP A 34 29.54 3.20 1.89
N LEU A 35 29.57 4.37 1.26
CA LEU A 35 28.40 4.98 0.63
C LEU A 35 27.85 4.12 -0.52
N TYR A 36 28.74 3.55 -1.35
CA TYR A 36 28.38 2.63 -2.42
C TYR A 36 27.71 1.37 -1.88
N PHE A 37 28.34 0.67 -0.92
CA PHE A 37 27.79 -0.52 -0.30
C PHE A 37 26.48 -0.25 0.44
N LYS A 38 26.35 0.91 1.09
CA LYS A 38 25.11 1.34 1.75
C LYS A 38 23.98 1.51 0.72
N SER A 39 24.24 2.23 -0.37
CA SER A 39 23.27 2.41 -1.47
C SER A 39 22.84 1.07 -2.07
N GLU A 40 23.79 0.17 -2.33
CA GLU A 40 23.48 -1.12 -2.96
C GLU A 40 22.66 -2.02 -2.04
N LYS A 41 22.97 -2.04 -0.74
CA LYS A 41 22.17 -2.73 0.27
C LYS A 41 20.74 -2.18 0.34
N GLU A 42 20.58 -0.86 0.32
CA GLU A 42 19.25 -0.22 0.31
C GLU A 42 18.43 -0.61 -0.94
N LYS A 43 19.06 -0.70 -2.12
CA LYS A 43 18.39 -1.17 -3.35
C LYS A 43 17.98 -2.64 -3.25
N GLN A 44 18.86 -3.51 -2.74
CA GLN A 44 18.57 -4.93 -2.56
C GLN A 44 17.42 -5.16 -1.56
N ASP A 45 17.42 -4.43 -0.44
CA ASP A 45 16.36 -4.53 0.57
C ASP A 45 15.02 -4.02 0.03
N LYS A 46 15.02 -2.93 -0.76
CA LYS A 46 13.83 -2.46 -1.50
C LYS A 46 13.31 -3.55 -2.44
N GLN A 47 14.17 -4.16 -3.25
CA GLN A 47 13.77 -5.20 -4.20
C GLN A 47 13.21 -6.44 -3.50
N LYS A 48 13.83 -6.90 -2.41
CA LYS A 48 13.32 -8.02 -1.61
C LYS A 48 11.95 -7.71 -1.03
N ARG A 49 11.74 -6.50 -0.49
CA ARG A 49 10.45 -6.08 0.05
C ARG A 49 9.37 -6.02 -1.04
N ILE A 50 9.70 -5.48 -2.22
CA ILE A 50 8.79 -5.51 -3.38
C ILE A 50 8.44 -6.96 -3.73
N GLU A 51 9.43 -7.84 -3.78
CA GLU A 51 9.23 -9.24 -4.13
C GLU A 51 8.39 -9.99 -3.08
N GLU A 52 8.58 -9.72 -1.79
CA GLU A 52 7.75 -10.28 -0.71
C GLU A 52 6.31 -9.78 -0.79
N LEU A 53 6.11 -8.47 -0.97
CA LEU A 53 4.79 -7.89 -1.20
C LEU A 53 4.17 -8.42 -2.49
N ARG A 54 4.98 -8.75 -3.51
CA ARG A 54 4.51 -9.38 -4.74
C ARG A 54 4.17 -10.86 -4.57
N LYS A 55 4.88 -11.58 -3.72
CA LYS A 55 4.55 -12.99 -3.40
C LYS A 55 3.21 -13.09 -2.68
N VAL A 56 2.82 -12.05 -1.94
CA VAL A 56 1.43 -11.86 -1.52
C VAL A 56 0.63 -11.46 -2.76
N ALA A 57 0.10 -12.44 -3.51
CA ALA A 57 -0.64 -12.22 -4.75
C ALA A 57 -2.02 -11.52 -4.58
N VAL A 58 -2.16 -10.65 -3.58
CA VAL A 58 -3.35 -9.88 -3.26
C VAL A 58 -3.21 -8.48 -3.84
N GLY A 59 -4.25 -8.03 -4.53
CA GLY A 59 -4.33 -6.72 -5.14
C GLY A 59 -3.37 -6.51 -6.30
N GLN A 60 -2.80 -7.55 -6.91
CA GLN A 60 -1.88 -7.41 -8.05
C GLN A 60 -2.57 -7.21 -9.39
N GLY A 61 -3.74 -7.80 -9.57
CA GLY A 61 -4.50 -7.66 -10.80
C GLY A 61 -4.87 -6.20 -11.02
N ASN A 62 -4.90 -5.83 -12.29
CA ASN A 62 -5.48 -4.57 -12.71
C ASN A 62 -6.99 -4.73 -12.76
N PHE A 63 -7.71 -3.63 -12.51
CA PHE A 63 -9.13 -3.57 -12.72
C PHE A 63 -9.47 -2.30 -13.48
N GLN A 64 -10.54 -2.36 -14.25
CA GLN A 64 -11.17 -1.22 -14.89
C GLN A 64 -12.62 -1.19 -14.46
N LEU A 65 -12.97 -0.16 -13.70
CA LEU A 65 -14.31 0.06 -13.18
C LEU A 65 -14.78 1.45 -13.60
N VAL A 66 -15.98 1.81 -13.19
CA VAL A 66 -16.60 3.12 -13.37
C VAL A 66 -16.85 3.70 -11.99
N ASP A 67 -16.43 4.94 -11.77
CA ASP A 67 -16.74 5.63 -10.52
C ASP A 67 -18.18 6.14 -10.50
N HIS A 68 -18.64 6.47 -9.30
CA HIS A 68 -19.97 7.01 -9.03
C HIS A 68 -20.27 8.36 -9.72
N THR A 69 -19.33 8.93 -10.48
CA THR A 69 -19.54 10.11 -11.34
C THR A 69 -19.67 9.74 -12.82
N GLY A 70 -19.65 8.44 -13.14
CA GLY A 70 -19.71 7.91 -14.50
C GLY A 70 -18.36 7.88 -15.22
N ARG A 71 -17.23 8.13 -14.53
CA ARG A 71 -15.90 8.16 -15.14
C ARG A 71 -15.21 6.81 -15.01
N ALA A 72 -14.51 6.38 -16.06
CA ALA A 72 -13.65 5.21 -15.96
C ALA A 72 -12.57 5.41 -14.89
N CYS A 73 -12.35 4.38 -14.08
CA CYS A 73 -11.35 4.36 -13.02
C CYS A 73 -10.62 3.02 -13.06
N SER A 74 -9.32 3.09 -13.31
CA SER A 74 -8.42 1.95 -13.24
C SER A 74 -7.63 1.94 -11.94
N LYS A 75 -6.98 0.81 -11.65
CA LYS A 75 -6.03 0.73 -10.53
C LYS A 75 -4.84 1.68 -10.71
N GLU A 76 -4.39 1.88 -11.94
CA GLU A 76 -3.32 2.82 -12.28
C GLU A 76 -3.64 4.25 -11.86
N ASP A 77 -4.91 4.67 -12.01
CA ASP A 77 -5.37 6.01 -11.62
C ASP A 77 -5.32 6.24 -10.09
N LEU A 78 -5.20 5.17 -9.32
CA LEU A 78 -5.09 5.22 -7.86
C LEU A 78 -3.64 5.37 -7.38
N LYS A 79 -2.65 5.23 -8.26
CA LYS A 79 -1.23 5.44 -7.90
C LYS A 79 -0.99 6.88 -7.47
N GLY A 80 -0.01 7.07 -6.59
CA GLY A 80 0.30 8.34 -5.94
C GLY A 80 -0.55 8.64 -4.71
N SER A 81 -1.62 7.89 -4.46
CA SER A 81 -2.51 8.08 -3.31
C SER A 81 -2.48 6.89 -2.36
N TRP A 82 -2.63 7.16 -1.06
CA TRP A 82 -2.94 6.10 -0.10
C TRP A 82 -4.40 5.73 -0.24
N ILE A 83 -4.70 4.45 -0.41
CA ILE A 83 -6.07 3.98 -0.61
C ILE A 83 -6.49 3.06 0.54
N LEU A 84 -7.68 3.29 1.09
CA LEU A 84 -8.35 2.33 1.97
C LEU A 84 -9.58 1.80 1.22
N LEU A 85 -9.49 0.54 0.81
CA LEU A 85 -10.44 -0.10 -0.09
C LEU A 85 -11.37 -1.03 0.69
N TYR A 86 -12.66 -1.02 0.36
CA TYR A 86 -13.65 -1.95 0.88
C TYR A 86 -14.54 -2.49 -0.24
N PHE A 87 -14.82 -3.78 -0.19
CA PHE A 87 -15.76 -4.45 -1.08
C PHE A 87 -17.05 -4.73 -0.31
N GLY A 88 -18.18 -4.31 -0.86
CA GLY A 88 -19.51 -4.52 -0.28
C GLY A 88 -20.60 -4.24 -1.29
N PHE A 89 -21.84 -4.03 -0.86
CA PHE A 89 -22.97 -3.74 -1.76
C PHE A 89 -23.96 -2.79 -1.06
N THR A 90 -24.68 -1.97 -1.82
CA THR A 90 -25.49 -0.90 -1.22
C THR A 90 -26.74 -1.39 -0.49
N HIS A 91 -27.16 -2.63 -0.76
CA HIS A 91 -28.34 -3.27 -0.17
C HIS A 91 -28.04 -4.07 1.11
N CYS A 92 -26.82 -3.98 1.64
CA CYS A 92 -26.46 -4.69 2.88
C CYS A 92 -27.14 -4.03 4.09
N PRO A 93 -27.95 -4.74 4.89
CA PRO A 93 -28.76 -4.13 5.94
C PRO A 93 -27.93 -3.58 7.10
N ASP A 94 -26.85 -4.27 7.49
CA ASP A 94 -26.15 -3.97 8.75
C ASP A 94 -24.63 -3.79 8.60
N ILE A 95 -23.94 -4.71 7.90
CA ILE A 95 -22.47 -4.80 7.97
C ILE A 95 -21.77 -3.72 7.12
N CYS A 96 -22.21 -3.51 5.88
CA CYS A 96 -21.56 -2.51 5.01
C CYS A 96 -21.67 -1.09 5.56
N PRO A 97 -22.84 -0.63 6.06
CA PRO A 97 -22.94 0.69 6.68
C PRO A 97 -21.97 0.86 7.86
N GLU A 98 -21.87 -0.12 8.75
CA GLU A 98 -20.96 -0.06 9.90
C GLU A 98 -19.48 0.05 9.47
N GLU A 99 -19.07 -0.74 8.47
CA GLU A 99 -17.70 -0.71 7.96
C GLU A 99 -17.37 0.61 7.23
N LEU A 100 -18.32 1.19 6.50
CA LEU A 100 -18.14 2.48 5.82
C LEU A 100 -18.10 3.64 6.80
N GLU A 101 -18.90 3.61 7.87
CA GLU A 101 -18.77 4.57 8.96
C GLU A 101 -17.42 4.45 9.67
N LYS A 102 -16.99 3.22 9.96
CA LYS A 102 -15.67 2.95 10.56
C LYS A 102 -14.55 3.47 9.67
N MET A 103 -14.61 3.22 8.37
CA MET A 103 -13.68 3.77 7.38
C MET A 103 -13.68 5.31 7.42
N SER A 104 -14.85 5.94 7.50
CA SER A 104 -15.00 7.39 7.56
C SER A 104 -14.35 7.98 8.82
N ARG A 105 -14.52 7.32 9.98
CA ARG A 105 -13.84 7.69 11.24
C ARG A 105 -12.33 7.58 11.12
N VAL A 106 -11.81 6.51 10.52
CA VAL A 106 -10.37 6.34 10.26
C VAL A 106 -9.82 7.49 9.40
N VAL A 107 -10.51 7.84 8.31
CA VAL A 107 -10.11 8.94 7.42
C VAL A 107 -10.07 10.26 8.18
N ASN A 108 -11.11 10.58 8.95
CA ASN A 108 -11.17 11.80 9.75
C ASN A 108 -10.06 11.88 10.82
N MET A 109 -9.73 10.76 11.48
CA MET A 109 -8.64 10.69 12.47
C MET A 109 -7.26 10.96 11.85
N LEU A 110 -7.05 10.53 10.60
CA LEU A 110 -5.81 10.77 9.87
C LEU A 110 -5.74 12.19 9.30
N ASP A 111 -6.84 12.69 8.74
CA ASP A 111 -6.96 14.04 8.20
C ASP A 111 -6.79 15.13 9.29
N ALA A 112 -7.01 14.79 10.56
CA ALA A 112 -6.74 15.68 11.69
C ALA A 112 -5.25 16.04 11.86
N ASP A 113 -4.33 15.23 11.31
CA ASP A 113 -2.90 15.54 11.26
C ASP A 113 -2.51 16.03 9.86
N PRO A 114 -2.32 17.35 9.65
CA PRO A 114 -2.04 17.91 8.33
C PRO A 114 -0.67 17.51 7.76
N LYS A 115 0.20 16.87 8.56
CA LYS A 115 1.51 16.38 8.10
C LYS A 115 1.39 15.03 7.38
N LEU A 116 0.30 14.30 7.58
CA LEU A 116 0.08 13.02 6.95
C LEU A 116 -0.45 13.19 5.52
N PRO A 117 -0.04 12.32 4.58
CA PRO A 117 -0.66 12.29 3.27
C PRO A 117 -2.13 11.90 3.41
N ARG A 118 -2.96 12.43 2.51
CA ARG A 118 -4.40 12.14 2.52
C ARG A 118 -4.68 10.68 2.18
N LEU A 119 -5.54 10.05 2.99
CA LEU A 119 -6.07 8.71 2.72
C LEU A 119 -7.34 8.81 1.87
N GLN A 120 -7.39 8.14 0.72
CA GLN A 120 -8.55 8.09 -0.16
C GLN A 120 -9.39 6.85 0.15
N PRO A 121 -10.58 7.00 0.75
CA PRO A 121 -11.49 5.87 0.96
C PRO A 121 -12.18 5.48 -0.37
N ILE A 122 -12.21 4.18 -0.68
CA ILE A 122 -12.83 3.64 -1.88
C ILE A 122 -13.74 2.45 -1.52
N PHE A 123 -14.97 2.51 -2.02
CA PHE A 123 -15.94 1.43 -1.98
C PHE A 123 -16.06 0.81 -3.37
N ILE A 124 -15.95 -0.51 -3.49
CA ILE A 124 -16.22 -1.25 -4.72
C ILE A 124 -17.44 -2.14 -4.48
N THR A 125 -18.46 -2.02 -5.34
CA THR A 125 -19.61 -2.93 -5.24
C THR A 125 -19.22 -4.35 -5.65
N VAL A 126 -19.76 -5.36 -4.96
CA VAL A 126 -19.74 -6.77 -5.37
C VAL A 126 -21.02 -7.19 -6.08
N ASP A 127 -21.99 -6.29 -6.21
CA ASP A 127 -23.33 -6.55 -6.72
C ASP A 127 -23.75 -5.58 -7.85
N PRO A 128 -23.08 -5.64 -9.01
CA PRO A 128 -23.31 -4.72 -10.11
C PRO A 128 -24.68 -4.83 -10.78
N GLU A 129 -25.45 -5.89 -10.51
CA GLU A 129 -26.82 -6.03 -11.04
C GLU A 129 -27.79 -5.04 -10.39
N ARG A 130 -27.57 -4.69 -9.12
CA ARG A 130 -28.43 -3.77 -8.35
C ARG A 130 -27.76 -2.41 -8.12
N ASP A 131 -26.44 -2.40 -8.01
CA ASP A 131 -25.67 -1.22 -7.62
C ASP A 131 -25.23 -0.41 -8.86
N THR A 132 -26.20 0.30 -9.46
CA THR A 132 -25.91 1.25 -10.57
C THR A 132 -25.02 2.40 -10.12
N VAL A 133 -24.44 3.13 -11.08
CA VAL A 133 -23.62 4.32 -10.79
C VAL A 133 -24.36 5.31 -9.89
N GLU A 134 -25.65 5.55 -10.15
CA GLU A 134 -26.50 6.45 -9.38
C GLU A 134 -26.78 5.92 -7.97
N ALA A 135 -27.07 4.63 -7.83
CA ALA A 135 -27.30 3.99 -6.54
C ALA A 135 -26.04 4.07 -5.66
N VAL A 136 -24.88 3.71 -6.21
CA VAL A 136 -23.59 3.83 -5.55
C VAL A 136 -23.27 5.28 -5.20
N ALA A 137 -23.56 6.24 -6.09
CA ALA A 137 -23.35 7.66 -5.84
C ALA A 137 -24.17 8.20 -4.67
N LYS A 138 -25.42 7.75 -4.55
CA LYS A 138 -26.28 8.11 -3.42
C LYS A 138 -25.73 7.51 -2.12
N TYR A 139 -25.41 6.22 -2.16
CA TYR A 139 -24.93 5.49 -1.00
C TYR A 139 -23.64 6.07 -0.43
N VAL A 140 -22.60 6.29 -1.25
CA VAL A 140 -21.31 6.78 -0.74
C VAL A 140 -21.35 8.19 -0.17
N LYS A 141 -22.28 9.03 -0.65
CA LYS A 141 -22.46 10.42 -0.16
C LYS A 141 -22.99 10.48 1.26
N GLU A 142 -23.69 9.43 1.72
CA GLU A 142 -24.25 9.38 3.08
C GLU A 142 -23.15 9.18 4.15
N PHE A 143 -22.01 8.59 3.78
CA PHE A 143 -20.93 8.27 4.73
C PHE A 143 -19.84 9.33 4.81
N HIS A 144 -19.26 9.72 3.67
CA HIS A 144 -18.13 10.66 3.68
C HIS A 144 -17.97 11.41 2.35
N PRO A 145 -17.72 12.73 2.35
CA PRO A 145 -17.64 13.53 1.12
C PRO A 145 -16.49 13.14 0.19
N ARG A 146 -15.46 12.48 0.73
CA ARG A 146 -14.32 11.95 -0.04
C ARG A 146 -14.48 10.48 -0.43
N LEU A 147 -15.53 9.78 0.00
CA LEU A 147 -15.72 8.37 -0.35
C LEU A 147 -16.02 8.25 -1.84
N ARG A 148 -15.18 7.49 -2.55
CA ARG A 148 -15.40 7.18 -3.96
C ARG A 148 -15.99 5.78 -4.07
N GLY A 149 -17.20 5.68 -4.61
CA GLY A 149 -17.78 4.41 -5.02
C GLY A 149 -17.37 4.04 -6.44
N LEU A 150 -17.11 2.76 -6.68
CA LEU A 150 -16.83 2.15 -7.98
C LEU A 150 -17.80 0.99 -8.24
N THR A 151 -18.27 0.90 -9.48
CA THR A 151 -19.12 -0.18 -10.03
C THR A 151 -18.68 -0.52 -11.45
N GLY A 152 -19.34 -1.45 -12.14
CA GLY A 152 -18.98 -1.85 -13.49
C GLY A 152 -19.85 -2.99 -13.99
N THR A 153 -19.41 -3.67 -15.05
CA THR A 153 -20.07 -4.90 -15.48
C THR A 153 -19.79 -6.05 -14.49
N PRO A 154 -20.64 -7.09 -14.44
CA PRO A 154 -20.38 -8.29 -13.64
C PRO A 154 -18.98 -8.88 -13.83
N GLU A 155 -18.45 -8.86 -15.06
CA GLU A 155 -17.12 -9.35 -15.38
C GLU A 155 -16.02 -8.48 -14.76
N GLN A 156 -16.15 -7.14 -14.87
CA GLN A 156 -15.19 -6.19 -14.32
C GLN A 156 -15.14 -6.26 -12.79
N VAL A 157 -16.30 -6.31 -12.13
CA VAL A 157 -16.39 -6.46 -10.67
C VAL A 157 -15.80 -7.79 -10.23
N LYS A 158 -16.08 -8.89 -10.96
CA LYS A 158 -15.51 -10.21 -10.66
C LYS A 158 -13.99 -10.23 -10.81
N GLU A 159 -13.44 -9.55 -11.81
CA GLU A 159 -11.98 -9.40 -12.00
C GLU A 159 -11.34 -8.60 -10.85
N ALA A 160 -11.97 -7.49 -10.46
CA ALA A 160 -11.54 -6.72 -9.30
C ALA A 160 -11.58 -7.56 -8.02
N GLY A 161 -12.70 -8.23 -7.73
CA GLY A 161 -12.85 -9.09 -6.54
C GLY A 161 -11.83 -10.22 -6.49
N ARG A 162 -11.57 -10.90 -7.62
CA ARG A 162 -10.55 -11.96 -7.72
C ARG A 162 -9.15 -11.46 -7.37
N SER A 163 -8.79 -10.26 -7.83
CA SER A 163 -7.48 -9.66 -7.57
C SER A 163 -7.23 -9.48 -6.08
N TYR A 164 -8.25 -9.15 -5.30
CA TYR A 164 -8.17 -8.98 -3.84
C TYR A 164 -8.60 -10.22 -3.05
N ARG A 165 -8.82 -11.36 -3.73
CA ARG A 165 -9.33 -12.61 -3.15
C ARG A 165 -10.61 -12.42 -2.35
N VAL A 166 -11.45 -11.50 -2.81
CA VAL A 166 -12.78 -11.27 -2.25
C VAL A 166 -13.64 -12.44 -2.67
N TYR A 167 -14.12 -13.18 -1.69
CA TYR A 167 -15.14 -14.19 -1.92
C TYR A 167 -16.48 -13.48 -1.81
N TYR A 168 -17.36 -13.71 -2.78
CA TYR A 168 -18.76 -13.34 -2.68
C TYR A 168 -19.64 -14.49 -3.18
N SER A 169 -20.74 -14.75 -2.49
CA SER A 169 -21.74 -15.76 -2.88
C SER A 169 -23.12 -15.13 -2.86
N THR A 170 -23.81 -15.16 -3.99
CA THR A 170 -25.23 -14.78 -4.09
C THR A 170 -26.08 -15.94 -3.60
N GLY A 171 -26.83 -15.73 -2.52
CA GLY A 171 -27.82 -16.67 -2.02
C GLY A 171 -28.99 -16.87 -3.00
N PRO A 172 -29.86 -17.86 -2.75
CA PRO A 172 -31.08 -18.03 -3.53
C PRO A 172 -31.94 -16.77 -3.43
N LYS A 173 -32.56 -16.38 -4.55
CA LYS A 173 -33.52 -15.27 -4.58
C LYS A 173 -34.77 -15.68 -3.80
N ASP A 174 -35.29 -14.79 -2.97
CA ASP A 174 -36.56 -14.99 -2.27
C ASP A 174 -37.77 -14.67 -3.17
N GLU A 175 -38.99 -14.75 -2.61
CA GLU A 175 -40.24 -14.50 -3.33
C GLU A 175 -40.36 -13.05 -3.85
N ASP A 176 -39.62 -12.11 -3.27
CA ASP A 176 -39.54 -10.70 -3.65
C ASP A 176 -38.34 -10.40 -4.59
N ASN A 177 -37.64 -11.45 -5.04
CA ASN A 177 -36.45 -11.39 -5.90
C ASN A 177 -35.24 -10.74 -5.22
N ASP A 178 -35.22 -10.64 -3.88
CA ASP A 178 -34.08 -10.21 -3.08
C ASP A 178 -33.14 -11.39 -2.79
N TYR A 179 -31.85 -11.13 -2.62
CA TYR A 179 -30.84 -12.14 -2.31
C TYR A 179 -29.75 -11.60 -1.40
N LEU A 180 -29.34 -12.44 -0.46
CA LEU A 180 -28.20 -12.18 0.42
C LEU A 180 -26.90 -12.40 -0.33
N VAL A 181 -25.98 -11.46 -0.21
CA VAL A 181 -24.60 -11.61 -0.70
C VAL A 181 -23.69 -11.80 0.49
N ASP A 182 -23.20 -13.03 0.69
CA ASP A 182 -22.11 -13.26 1.64
C ASP A 182 -20.83 -12.73 1.02
N HIS A 183 -20.15 -11.76 1.64
CA HIS A 183 -18.86 -11.28 1.16
C HIS A 183 -17.84 -11.09 2.28
N THR A 184 -16.56 -11.13 1.91
CA THR A 184 -15.45 -10.88 2.82
C THR A 184 -15.49 -9.45 3.39
N VAL A 185 -15.59 -9.33 4.72
CA VAL A 185 -15.63 -8.05 5.45
C VAL A 185 -14.21 -7.63 5.85
N ILE A 186 -13.46 -7.12 4.88
CA ILE A 186 -12.06 -6.70 5.06
C ILE A 186 -11.83 -5.34 4.40
N LEU A 187 -11.13 -4.46 5.12
CA LEU A 187 -10.55 -3.23 4.59
C LEU A 187 -9.13 -3.51 4.09
N TYR A 188 -8.78 -3.06 2.89
CA TYR A 188 -7.45 -3.25 2.31
C TYR A 188 -6.72 -1.91 2.20
N LEU A 189 -5.49 -1.85 2.71
CA LEU A 189 -4.62 -0.69 2.58
C LEU A 189 -3.71 -0.85 1.36
N LEU A 190 -3.78 0.10 0.44
CA LEU A 190 -2.82 0.21 -0.65
C LEU A 190 -1.92 1.42 -0.47
N ALA A 191 -0.64 1.21 -0.74
CA ALA A 191 0.35 2.27 -0.79
C ALA A 191 0.23 3.10 -2.08
N PRO A 192 0.86 4.29 -2.11
CA PRO A 192 0.97 5.13 -3.31
C PRO A 192 1.60 4.45 -4.53
N ASP A 193 2.35 3.36 -4.37
CA ASP A 193 2.87 2.56 -5.49
C ASP A 193 1.82 1.61 -6.11
N GLY A 194 0.61 1.55 -5.54
CA GLY A 194 -0.46 0.65 -5.93
C GLY A 194 -0.27 -0.79 -5.42
N LEU A 195 0.68 -1.01 -4.50
CA LEU A 195 0.89 -2.30 -3.86
C LEU A 195 0.02 -2.42 -2.61
N PHE A 196 -0.47 -3.64 -2.40
CA PHE A 196 -1.11 -4.02 -1.16
C PHE A 196 -0.09 -3.97 0.00
N LEU A 197 -0.47 -3.33 1.12
CA LEU A 197 0.38 -3.26 2.31
C LEU A 197 -0.17 -4.04 3.49
N ASP A 198 -1.47 -3.91 3.76
CA ASP A 198 -2.07 -4.43 4.98
C ASP A 198 -3.58 -4.60 4.82
N TYR A 199 -4.19 -5.42 5.67
CA TYR A 199 -5.63 -5.62 5.70
C TYR A 199 -6.19 -5.60 7.12
N TYR A 200 -7.43 -5.14 7.27
CA TYR A 200 -8.09 -5.03 8.56
C TYR A 200 -9.42 -5.76 8.52
N ASN A 201 -9.58 -6.74 9.41
CA ASN A 201 -10.83 -7.45 9.60
C ASN A 201 -11.85 -6.60 10.39
N ARG A 202 -13.10 -7.04 10.39
CA ARG A 202 -14.20 -6.38 11.12
C ARG A 202 -13.88 -6.06 12.58
N TYR A 203 -13.23 -6.98 13.29
CA TYR A 203 -12.96 -6.87 14.74
C TYR A 203 -11.92 -5.80 15.09
N LYS A 204 -11.21 -5.25 14.11
CA LYS A 204 -10.23 -4.17 14.33
C LYS A 204 -10.97 -2.84 14.52
N THR A 205 -10.68 -2.15 15.61
CA THR A 205 -11.26 -0.82 15.89
C THR A 205 -10.68 0.24 14.95
N ASP A 206 -11.46 1.29 14.67
CA ASP A 206 -11.06 2.46 13.88
C ASP A 206 -9.77 3.11 14.41
N VAL A 207 -9.66 3.31 15.73
CA VAL A 207 -8.45 3.88 16.36
C VAL A 207 -7.23 3.04 16.02
N LYS A 208 -7.33 1.71 16.13
CA LYS A 208 -6.19 0.83 15.86
C LYS A 208 -5.84 0.78 14.36
N ILE A 209 -6.85 0.86 13.49
CA ILE A 209 -6.64 0.98 12.04
C ILE A 209 -5.90 2.28 11.73
N ALA A 210 -6.36 3.42 12.26
CA ALA A 210 -5.73 4.72 12.04
C ALA A 210 -4.29 4.77 12.56
N GLU A 211 -4.02 4.22 13.75
CA GLU A 211 -2.64 4.07 14.27
C GLU A 211 -1.75 3.26 13.33
N ASN A 212 -2.24 2.10 12.86
CA ASN A 212 -1.48 1.25 11.96
C ASN A 212 -1.19 1.95 10.62
N ILE A 213 -2.20 2.59 10.02
CA ILE A 213 -2.05 3.35 8.75
C ILE A 213 -1.05 4.50 8.94
N ARG A 214 -1.12 5.23 10.06
CA ARG A 214 -0.14 6.28 10.39
C ARG A 214 1.28 5.72 10.46
N GLY A 215 1.45 4.56 11.09
CA GLY A 215 2.74 3.84 11.12
C GLY A 215 3.25 3.50 9.72
N HIS A 216 2.38 2.99 8.85
CA HIS A 216 2.72 2.75 7.45
C HIS A 216 3.11 4.03 6.72
N MET A 217 2.31 5.11 6.82
CA MET A 217 2.57 6.40 6.17
C MET A 217 3.91 7.02 6.58
N THR A 218 4.27 6.94 7.85
CA THR A 218 5.52 7.50 8.39
C THR A 218 6.76 6.69 8.03
N THR A 219 6.63 5.37 7.91
CA THR A 219 7.75 4.47 7.54
C THR A 219 7.84 4.18 6.05
N TYR A 220 6.82 4.58 5.28
CA TYR A 220 6.75 4.33 3.85
C TYR A 220 7.89 5.04 3.12
N LYS A 221 8.64 4.25 2.34
CA LYS A 221 9.61 4.75 1.38
C LYS A 221 9.10 4.34 0.01
N SER A 222 8.84 5.33 -0.84
CA SER A 222 8.36 5.10 -2.20
C SER A 222 9.31 4.15 -2.93
N LEU A 223 8.71 3.16 -3.56
CA LEU A 223 9.38 2.20 -4.44
C LEU A 223 9.37 2.67 -5.90
N LEU A 224 8.66 3.77 -6.20
CA LEU A 224 8.60 4.42 -7.50
C LEU A 224 9.74 5.45 -7.73
N THR A 225 10.73 5.49 -6.83
CA THR A 225 11.93 6.37 -6.90
C THR A 225 13.20 5.53 -6.84
#